data_AF-A0A7T4WDN4-F1
#
_entry.id   AF-A0A7T4WDN4-F1
#
_cell.length_a   1.000
_cell.length_b   1.000
_cell.length_c   1.000
_cell.angle_alpha   90.00
_cell.angle_beta   90.00
_cell.angle_gamma   90.00
#
_symmetry.space_group_name_H-M   'P 1'
#
loop_
_entity.id
_entity.type
_entity.pdbx_description
1 polymer ?
#
loop_
_entity_poly.entity_id
_entity_poly.type
_entity_poly.pdbx_seq_one_letter_code
_entity_poly.pdbx_strand_id
1 'polypeptide(L)'
;MRIRRLVLDVDKAFAQPSLFDIAAAIEKVSGVEGFNISVEEVDQETVGTLINVEGDNIDYIGLLAAIEKSGAAVHGVEEIVVGNRMVDYRRRASK
;
A
#
# COMPACT_ATOMS: atom_id res chain seq x y z
N MET A 1 15.58 -9.39 -1.07
CA MET A 1 14.90 -9.04 -2.34
C MET A 1 14.73 -7.54 -2.35
N ARG A 2 15.19 -6.82 -3.38
CA ARG A 2 15.11 -5.36 -3.43
C ARG A 2 13.73 -4.92 -3.91
N ILE A 3 12.83 -4.63 -2.97
CA ILE A 3 11.46 -4.17 -3.26
C ILE A 3 11.50 -2.68 -3.61
N ARG A 4 10.90 -2.31 -4.73
CA ARG A 4 10.89 -0.94 -5.28
C ARG A 4 9.50 -0.32 -5.28
N ARG A 5 8.46 -1.13 -5.55
CA ARG A 5 7.06 -0.73 -5.45
C ARG A 5 6.22 -1.86 -4.90
N LEU A 6 5.24 -1.50 -4.09
CA LEU A 6 4.12 -2.34 -3.66
C LEU A 6 2.82 -1.59 -3.94
N VAL A 7 1.82 -2.32 -4.40
CA VAL A 7 0.42 -1.87 -4.39
C VAL A 7 -0.33 -2.81 -3.47
N LEU A 8 -0.99 -2.25 -2.46
CA LEU A 8 -1.69 -2.98 -1.43
C LEU A 8 -3.18 -2.66 -1.48
N ASP A 9 -4.01 -3.69 -1.40
CA ASP A 9 -5.44 -3.58 -1.10
C ASP A 9 -5.61 -3.54 0.41
N VAL A 10 -6.17 -2.44 0.93
CA VAL A 10 -6.24 -2.14 2.35
C VAL A 10 -7.63 -1.64 2.73
N ASP A 11 -8.25 -2.34 3.67
CA ASP A 11 -9.51 -1.93 4.28
C ASP A 11 -9.27 -1.14 5.56
N LYS A 12 -10.15 -0.18 5.82
CA LYS A 12 -10.26 0.47 7.13
C LYS A 12 -11.72 0.58 7.54
N ALA A 13 -11.99 0.67 8.83
CA ALA A 13 -13.33 1.04 9.27
C ALA A 13 -13.65 2.49 8.86
N PHE A 14 -14.94 2.79 8.68
CA PHE A 14 -15.40 4.12 8.31
C PHE A 14 -14.98 5.18 9.34
N ALA A 15 -15.07 4.84 10.64
CA ALA A 15 -14.83 5.75 11.74
C ALA A 15 -13.34 6.09 11.96
N GLN A 16 -12.49 5.07 12.08
CA GLN A 16 -11.04 5.18 12.32
C GLN A 16 -10.33 3.89 11.85
N PRO A 17 -9.05 3.95 11.46
CA PRO A 17 -8.19 5.14 11.36
C PRO A 17 -8.58 6.13 10.25
N SER A 18 -8.08 7.35 10.30
CA SER A 18 -8.11 8.27 9.15
C SER A 18 -7.00 7.91 8.14
N LEU A 19 -7.11 8.42 6.90
CA LEU A 19 -6.04 8.25 5.91
C LEU A 19 -4.71 8.88 6.37
N PHE A 20 -4.77 9.93 7.20
CA PHE A 20 -3.58 10.57 7.76
C PHE A 20 -2.88 9.69 8.79
N ASP A 21 -3.62 8.91 9.58
CA ASP A 21 -3.04 7.98 10.55
C ASP A 21 -2.31 6.84 9.84
N ILE A 22 -2.92 6.30 8.77
CA ILE A 22 -2.31 5.30 7.90
C ILE A 22 -1.06 5.89 7.22
N ALA A 23 -1.17 7.10 6.65
CA ALA A 23 -0.04 7.78 6.01
C ALA A 23 1.14 8.01 6.97
N ALA A 24 0.86 8.49 8.18
CA ALA A 24 1.89 8.72 9.21
C ALA A 24 2.54 7.42 9.71
N ALA A 25 1.86 6.28 9.57
CA ALA A 25 2.44 4.97 9.84
C ALA A 25 3.38 4.54 8.70
N ILE A 26 2.95 4.67 7.44
CA ILE A 26 3.73 4.28 6.25
C ILE A 26 4.99 5.14 6.08
N GLU A 27 4.91 6.45 6.31
CA GLU A 27 6.05 7.39 6.16
C GLU A 27 7.28 7.00 6.98
N LYS A 28 7.08 6.30 8.11
CA LYS A 28 8.16 5.90 9.03
C LYS A 28 8.81 4.57 8.66
N VAL A 29 8.31 3.89 7.64
CA VAL A 29 8.79 2.56 7.25
C VAL A 29 10.10 2.69 6.47
N SER A 30 11.08 1.85 6.83
CA SER A 30 12.38 1.85 6.18
C SER A 30 12.27 1.55 4.68
N GLY A 31 12.95 2.37 3.87
CA GLY A 31 12.99 2.21 2.42
C GLY A 31 11.80 2.81 1.68
N VAL A 32 10.82 3.40 2.37
CA VAL A 32 9.75 4.20 1.73
C VAL A 32 10.30 5.58 1.34
N GLU A 33 10.13 5.95 0.08
CA GLU A 33 10.50 7.28 -0.45
C GLU A 33 9.25 8.13 -0.76
N GLY A 34 8.14 7.49 -1.10
CA GLY A 34 6.86 8.14 -1.34
C GLY A 34 5.73 7.14 -1.47
N PHE A 35 4.50 7.60 -1.26
CA PHE A 35 3.32 6.76 -1.40
C PHE A 35 2.08 7.58 -1.72
N ASN A 36 1.05 6.89 -2.22
CA ASN A 36 -0.29 7.40 -2.42
C ASN A 36 -1.29 6.47 -1.71
N ILE A 37 -2.34 7.04 -1.14
CA ILE A 37 -3.51 6.32 -0.62
C ILE A 37 -4.73 6.87 -1.36
N SER A 38 -5.45 5.99 -2.06
CA SER A 38 -6.68 6.34 -2.78
C SER A 38 -7.85 5.53 -2.23
N VAL A 39 -9.02 6.16 -2.11
CA VAL A 39 -10.26 5.46 -1.74
C VAL A 39 -10.87 4.88 -3.01
N GLU A 40 -11.03 3.56 -3.05
CA GLU A 40 -11.63 2.86 -4.18
C GLU A 40 -13.13 2.64 -3.96
N GLU A 41 -13.50 2.21 -2.75
CA GLU A 41 -14.88 1.91 -2.38
C GLU A 41 -15.23 2.33 -0.95
N VAL A 42 -16.51 2.61 -0.73
CA VAL A 42 -17.06 2.98 0.57
C VAL A 42 -18.36 2.20 0.79
N ASP A 43 -18.37 1.37 1.81
CA ASP A 43 -19.54 0.62 2.29
C ASP A 43 -20.09 1.24 3.59
N GLN A 44 -21.10 0.59 4.18
CA GLN A 44 -21.73 1.09 5.42
C GLN A 44 -20.76 1.18 6.60
N GLU A 45 -19.81 0.24 6.70
CA GLU A 45 -18.90 0.14 7.85
C GLU A 45 -17.41 0.19 7.46
N THR A 46 -17.09 -0.04 6.19
CA THR A 46 -15.73 -0.18 5.66
C THR A 46 -15.44 0.81 4.54
N VAL A 47 -14.16 1.13 4.39
CA VAL A 47 -13.63 1.92 3.28
C VAL A 47 -12.45 1.14 2.70
N GLY A 48 -12.60 0.69 1.47
CA GLY A 48 -11.55 0.04 0.70
C GLY A 48 -10.61 1.07 0.08
N THR A 49 -9.32 0.84 0.21
CA THR A 49 -8.28 1.76 -0.28
C THR A 49 -7.19 1.02 -1.03
N LEU A 50 -6.67 1.67 -2.07
CA LEU A 50 -5.47 1.22 -2.78
C LEU A 50 -4.28 2.06 -2.35
N ILE A 51 -3.24 1.39 -1.84
CA ILE A 51 -2.03 2.06 -1.35
C ILE A 51 -0.85 1.71 -2.24
N ASN A 52 -0.33 2.71 -2.95
CA ASN A 52 0.85 2.56 -3.80
C ASN A 52 2.06 3.10 -3.05
N VAL A 53 3.03 2.26 -2.75
CA VAL A 53 4.27 2.62 -2.04
C VAL A 53 5.46 2.45 -2.98
N GLU A 54 6.29 3.47 -3.08
CA GLU A 54 7.55 3.43 -3.83
C GLU A 54 8.74 3.78 -2.93
N GLY A 55 9.89 3.20 -3.25
CA GLY A 55 11.15 3.55 -2.61
C GLY A 55 12.26 2.54 -2.89
N ASP A 56 13.19 2.42 -1.95
CA ASP A 56 14.36 1.56 -2.08
C ASP A 56 14.47 0.50 -0.99
N ASN A 57 14.40 -0.77 -1.42
CA ASN A 57 14.47 -1.94 -0.53
C ASN A 57 13.47 -1.84 0.63
N ILE A 58 12.21 -1.53 0.28
CA ILE A 58 11.11 -1.35 1.22
C ILE A 58 11.03 -2.55 2.18
N ASP A 59 10.97 -2.27 3.47
CA ASP A 59 10.71 -3.28 4.50
C ASP A 59 9.23 -3.69 4.46
N TYR A 60 8.93 -4.73 3.67
CA TYR A 60 7.56 -5.24 3.50
C TYR A 60 6.91 -5.67 4.82
N ILE A 61 7.65 -6.35 5.70
CA ILE A 61 7.09 -6.83 6.98
C ILE A 61 6.82 -5.63 7.90
N GLY A 62 7.74 -4.66 7.94
CA GLY A 62 7.54 -3.40 8.65
C GLY A 62 6.37 -2.59 8.10
N LEU A 63 6.18 -2.57 6.78
CA LEU A 63 5.08 -1.88 6.11
C LEU A 63 3.72 -2.46 6.49
N LEU A 64 3.55 -3.78 6.39
CA LEU A 64 2.32 -4.46 6.80
C LEU A 64 2.01 -4.18 8.28
N ALA A 65 3.01 -4.36 9.14
CA ALA A 65 2.84 -4.13 10.57
C ALA A 65 2.51 -2.67 10.89
N ALA A 66 3.03 -1.70 10.14
CA ALA A 66 2.71 -0.28 10.33
C ALA A 66 1.26 0.02 9.97
N ILE A 67 0.79 -0.50 8.83
CA ILE A 67 -0.60 -0.34 8.39
C ILE A 67 -1.55 -1.00 9.38
N GLU A 68 -1.30 -2.26 9.76
CA GLU A 68 -2.12 -3.00 10.73
C GLU A 68 -2.18 -2.31 12.11
N LYS A 69 -1.06 -1.75 12.58
CA LYS A 69 -1.02 -1.02 13.86
C LYS A 69 -1.82 0.28 13.85
N SER A 70 -2.11 0.85 12.68
CA SER A 70 -3.02 2.00 12.58
C SER A 70 -4.49 1.59 12.79
N GLY A 71 -4.80 0.30 12.70
CA GLY A 71 -6.16 -0.24 12.77
C GLY A 71 -6.81 -0.48 11.39
N ALA A 72 -6.04 -0.32 10.31
CA ALA A 72 -6.41 -0.80 8.98
C ALA A 72 -6.05 -2.29 8.82
N ALA A 73 -6.62 -2.96 7.83
CA ALA A 73 -6.35 -4.36 7.50
C ALA A 73 -5.84 -4.46 6.07
N VAL A 74 -4.68 -5.09 5.88
CA VAL A 74 -4.17 -5.37 4.53
C VAL A 74 -4.86 -6.63 4.02
N HIS A 75 -5.68 -6.48 2.98
CA HIS A 75 -6.38 -7.60 2.35
C HIS A 75 -5.43 -8.39 1.44
N GLY A 76 -4.58 -7.69 0.68
CA GLY A 76 -3.69 -8.34 -0.27
C GLY A 76 -2.63 -7.44 -0.90
N VAL A 77 -1.74 -8.07 -1.66
CA VAL A 77 -0.76 -7.40 -2.52
C VAL A 77 -1.25 -7.50 -3.96
N GLU A 78 -1.56 -6.36 -4.56
CA GLU A 78 -2.09 -6.26 -5.93
C GLU A 78 -0.96 -6.19 -6.98
N GLU A 79 0.13 -5.48 -6.68
CA GLU A 79 1.29 -5.37 -7.54
C GLU A 79 2.59 -5.35 -6.72
N ILE A 80 3.65 -5.94 -7.27
CA ILE A 80 5.00 -5.82 -6.75
C ILE A 80 6.00 -5.55 -7.88
N VAL A 81 6.92 -4.61 -7.64
CA VAL A 81 8.07 -4.37 -8.51
C VAL A 81 9.35 -4.57 -7.72
N VAL A 82 10.23 -5.44 -8.23
CA VAL A 82 11.49 -5.82 -7.56
C VAL A 82 12.69 -5.71 -8.50
N GLY A 83 13.86 -5.42 -7.93
CA GLY A 83 15.13 -5.38 -8.64
C GLY A 83 15.73 -3.97 -8.73
N ASN A 84 16.62 -3.77 -9.70
CA ASN A 84 17.42 -2.55 -9.83
C ASN A 84 16.75 -1.46 -10.69
N ARG A 85 15.58 -1.73 -11.27
CA ARG A 85 14.84 -0.79 -12.12
C ARG A 85 13.35 -0.99 -11.96
N MET A 86 12.58 0.05 -12.27
CA MET A 86 11.13 -0.07 -12.38
C MET A 86 10.76 -0.87 -13.64
N VAL A 87 9.76 -1.74 -13.49
CA VAL A 87 9.18 -2.51 -14.58
C VAL A 87 7.67 -2.36 -14.45
N ASP A 88 7.09 -1.52 -15.30
CA ASP A 88 5.64 -1.34 -15.30
C ASP A 88 4.92 -2.54 -15.90
N TYR A 89 3.77 -2.88 -15.33
CA TYR A 89 2.89 -3.90 -15.88
C TYR A 89 2.47 -3.50 -17.30
N ARG A 90 2.75 -4.37 -18.27
CA ARG A 90 2.31 -4.20 -19.64
C ARG A 90 1.06 -5.02 -19.87
N ARG A 91 -0.10 -4.36 -19.87
CA ARG A 91 -1.37 -5.00 -20.23
C ARG A 91 -1.28 -5.51 -21.66
N ARG A 92 -1.48 -6.81 -21.86
CA ARG A 92 -1.60 -7.37 -23.21
C ARG A 92 -2.92 -6.87 -23.80
N ALA A 93 -2.90 -6.40 -25.04
CA ALA A 93 -4.13 -6.12 -25.77
C ALA A 93 -4.94 -7.42 -25.84
N SER A 94 -6.17 -7.40 -25.36
CA SER A 94 -7.13 -8.50 -25.60
C SER A 94 -7.34 -8.60 -27.11
N LYS A 95 -7.24 -9.82 -27.65
CA LYS A 95 -7.62 -10.13 -29.03
C LYS A 95 -9.12 -9.95 -29.24
#